data_AF-A0A7Y5BLL6-F1
#
_entry.id   AF-A0A7Y5BLL6-F1
#
_cell.length_a   1.000
_cell.length_b   1.000
_cell.length_c   1.000
_cell.angle_alpha   90.00
_cell.angle_beta   90.00
_cell.angle_gamma   90.00
#
_symmetry.space_group_name_H-M   'P 1'
#
loop_
_entity.id
_entity.type
_entity.pdbx_description
1 polymer ?
#
loop_
_entity_poly.entity_id
_entity_poly.type
_entity_poly.pdbx_seq_one_letter_code
_entity_poly.pdbx_strand_id
1 'polypeptide(L)'
;IEENKHPYAAKKESEAKVVREGNVVRVYLTAIRSHFKPDMVQVKRGDLVYFHVTNLEQDFDIPHGFAIAGAPLPNILVMPGQTRTVKWEAKEVGVFPFYCTDFCSALHQEMQQYIRVTP
;
A
#
# COMPACT_ATOMS: atom_id res chain seq x y z
N ILE A 1 0.04 -15.41 -8.61
CA ILE A 1 0.92 -14.22 -8.56
C ILE A 1 1.81 -14.07 -9.80
N GLU A 2 2.39 -15.15 -10.33
CA GLU A 2 3.31 -15.10 -11.49
C GLU A 2 2.68 -14.48 -12.76
N GLU A 3 1.39 -14.70 -12.97
CA GLU A 3 0.64 -14.17 -14.11
C GLU A 3 0.37 -12.66 -14.03
N ASN A 4 0.68 -12.01 -12.91
CA ASN A 4 0.50 -10.57 -12.75
C ASN A 4 1.47 -9.81 -13.69
N LYS A 5 0.91 -9.09 -14.66
CA LYS A 5 1.62 -8.30 -15.67
C LYS A 5 1.65 -6.80 -15.36
N HIS A 6 1.19 -6.37 -14.18
CA HIS A 6 1.21 -4.96 -13.81
C HIS A 6 2.67 -4.47 -13.74
N PRO A 7 3.02 -3.33 -14.37
CA PRO A 7 4.42 -2.89 -14.51
C PRO A 7 5.11 -2.59 -13.19
N TYR A 8 4.33 -2.34 -12.13
CA TYR A 8 4.82 -2.05 -10.78
C TYR A 8 4.50 -3.16 -9.76
N ALA A 9 4.22 -4.38 -10.21
CA ALA A 9 3.97 -5.49 -9.30
C ALA A 9 5.21 -5.84 -8.46
N ALA A 10 5.01 -6.06 -7.16
CA ALA A 10 5.97 -6.70 -6.27
C ALA A 10 5.47 -8.12 -5.99
N LYS A 11 6.01 -9.13 -6.67
CA LYS A 11 5.48 -10.51 -6.69
C LYS A 11 5.92 -11.35 -5.49
N LYS A 12 6.84 -10.82 -4.68
CA LYS A 12 7.29 -11.42 -3.42
C LYS A 12 7.59 -10.32 -2.43
N GLU A 13 7.49 -10.66 -1.15
CA GLU A 13 7.65 -9.71 -0.07
C GLU A 13 9.02 -8.97 -0.10
N SER A 14 10.10 -9.65 -0.52
CA SER A 14 11.43 -9.04 -0.66
C SER A 14 11.53 -7.94 -1.74
N GLU A 15 10.54 -7.82 -2.62
CA GLU A 15 10.47 -6.76 -3.63
C GLU A 15 9.79 -5.50 -3.11
N ALA A 16 9.17 -5.56 -1.92
CA ALA A 16 8.57 -4.40 -1.27
C ALA A 16 9.64 -3.35 -0.96
N LYS A 17 9.42 -2.12 -1.40
CA LYS A 17 10.41 -1.03 -1.29
C LYS A 17 9.78 0.34 -1.48
N VAL A 18 10.49 1.36 -1.01
CA VAL A 18 10.18 2.78 -1.29
C VAL A 18 11.27 3.33 -2.19
N VAL A 19 10.90 3.89 -3.34
CA VAL A 19 11.82 4.49 -4.32
C VAL A 19 11.47 5.97 -4.47
N ARG A 20 12.47 6.84 -4.41
CA ARG A 20 12.31 8.29 -4.61
C ARG A 20 12.91 8.72 -5.95
N GLU A 21 12.11 9.46 -6.72
CA GLU A 21 12.45 10.05 -8.01
C GLU A 21 12.10 11.55 -7.95
N GLY A 22 12.99 12.36 -7.37
CA GLY A 22 12.69 13.77 -7.09
C GLY A 22 11.57 13.94 -6.05
N ASN A 23 10.48 14.60 -6.45
CA ASN A 23 9.26 14.76 -5.65
C ASN A 23 8.25 13.62 -5.84
N VAL A 24 8.53 12.64 -6.69
CA VAL A 24 7.71 11.44 -6.84
C VAL A 24 8.27 10.34 -5.95
N VAL A 25 7.41 9.74 -5.14
CA VAL A 25 7.75 8.58 -4.30
C VAL A 25 6.91 7.40 -4.74
N ARG A 26 7.54 6.28 -5.08
CA ARG A 26 6.88 5.03 -5.45
C ARG A 26 7.04 4.03 -4.33
N VAL A 27 5.92 3.61 -3.76
CA VAL A 27 5.84 2.59 -2.73
C VAL A 27 5.38 1.30 -3.40
N TYR A 28 6.28 0.34 -3.54
CA TYR A 28 5.96 -1.02 -3.96
C TYR A 28 5.52 -1.75 -2.70
N LEU A 29 4.20 -1.81 -2.49
CA LEU A 29 3.59 -2.34 -1.27
C LEU A 29 3.11 -3.76 -1.53
N THR A 30 3.50 -4.71 -0.69
CA THR A 30 2.95 -6.06 -0.69
C THR A 30 1.93 -6.21 0.43
N ALA A 31 0.84 -6.89 0.15
CA ALA A 31 -0.19 -7.26 1.11
C ALA A 31 -0.27 -8.79 1.19
N ILE A 32 -0.17 -9.32 2.39
CA ILE A 32 -0.47 -10.71 2.74
C ILE A 32 -1.21 -10.67 4.07
N ARG A 33 -1.95 -11.73 4.40
CA ARG A 33 -2.85 -11.80 5.55
C ARG A 33 -2.29 -11.09 6.78
N SER A 34 -3.03 -10.08 7.25
CA SER A 34 -2.70 -9.31 8.45
C SER A 34 -1.45 -8.41 8.36
N HIS A 35 -0.87 -8.19 7.17
CA HIS A 35 0.38 -7.44 7.05
C HIS A 35 0.53 -6.69 5.71
N PHE A 36 0.86 -5.39 5.77
CA PHE A 36 1.48 -4.69 4.65
C PHE A 36 2.98 -4.55 4.86
N LYS A 37 3.73 -4.61 3.75
CA LYS A 37 5.15 -4.26 3.72
C LYS A 37 5.46 -3.32 2.54
N PRO A 38 6.30 -2.28 2.71
CA PRO A 38 6.94 -1.85 3.96
C PRO A 38 5.95 -1.38 5.04
N ASP A 39 6.41 -1.44 6.29
CA ASP A 39 5.68 -1.07 7.50
C ASP A 39 5.70 0.43 7.83
N MET A 40 6.79 1.11 7.44
CA MET A 40 6.94 2.56 7.53
C MET A 40 7.29 3.17 6.18
N VAL A 41 6.53 4.17 5.76
CA VAL A 41 6.80 4.96 4.55
C VAL A 41 7.16 6.40 4.96
N GLN A 42 8.40 6.81 4.70
CA GLN A 42 8.86 8.17 4.99
C GLN A 42 8.85 9.04 3.72
N VAL A 43 8.11 10.15 3.77
CA VAL A 43 7.97 11.11 2.67
C VAL A 43 8.10 12.55 3.18
N LYS A 44 8.21 13.49 2.26
CA LYS A 44 8.25 14.92 2.54
C LYS A 44 6.94 15.57 2.13
N ARG A 45 6.59 16.67 2.78
CA ARG A 45 5.46 17.49 2.35
C ARG A 45 5.64 17.93 0.89
N GLY A 46 4.59 17.80 0.10
CA GLY A 46 4.58 18.08 -1.34
C GLY A 46 4.97 16.90 -2.23
N ASP A 47 5.35 15.74 -1.66
CA ASP A 47 5.61 14.54 -2.45
C ASP A 47 4.33 13.99 -3.10
N LEU A 48 4.46 13.53 -4.34
CA LEU A 48 3.47 12.74 -5.05
C LEU A 48 3.77 11.25 -4.83
N VAL A 49 2.99 10.63 -3.96
CA VAL A 49 3.20 9.25 -3.52
C VAL A 49 2.31 8.29 -4.31
N TYR A 50 2.91 7.31 -4.97
CA TYR A 50 2.23 6.24 -5.68
C TYR A 50 2.38 4.94 -4.90
N PHE A 51 1.27 4.44 -4.34
CA PHE A 51 1.21 3.13 -3.70
C PHE A 51 0.83 2.08 -4.75
N HIS A 52 1.76 1.20 -5.09
CA HIS A 52 1.55 0.03 -5.93
C HIS A 52 1.29 -1.17 -5.02
N VAL A 53 0.03 -1.40 -4.68
CA VAL A 53 -0.40 -2.45 -3.74
C VAL A 53 -0.57 -3.77 -4.47
N THR A 54 0.26 -4.75 -4.13
CA THR A 54 0.22 -6.11 -4.69
C THR A 54 -0.26 -7.10 -3.63
N ASN A 55 -1.38 -7.78 -3.90
CA ASN A 55 -1.89 -8.84 -3.03
C ASN A 55 -1.16 -10.16 -3.35
N LEU A 56 -0.44 -10.70 -2.36
CA LEU A 56 0.34 -11.93 -2.46
C LEU A 56 -0.41 -13.19 -2.04
N GLU A 57 -1.68 -13.08 -1.62
CA GLU A 57 -2.52 -14.23 -1.32
C GLU A 57 -2.64 -15.17 -2.51
N GLN A 58 -2.73 -16.46 -2.20
CA GLN A 58 -2.97 -17.53 -3.18
C GLN A 58 -4.34 -18.18 -2.99
N ASP A 59 -4.93 -18.01 -1.80
CA ASP A 59 -6.27 -18.50 -1.51
C ASP A 59 -7.33 -17.69 -2.29
N PHE A 60 -8.36 -18.39 -2.74
CA PHE A 60 -9.51 -17.77 -3.37
C PHE A 60 -10.26 -16.90 -2.35
N ASP A 61 -10.76 -15.74 -2.81
CA ASP A 61 -11.59 -14.84 -2.01
C ASP A 61 -10.92 -14.25 -0.74
N ILE A 62 -9.60 -14.03 -0.79
CA ILE A 62 -8.89 -13.21 0.21
C ILE A 62 -8.48 -11.87 -0.40
N PRO A 63 -9.44 -10.94 -0.62
CA PRO A 63 -9.10 -9.60 -1.05
C PRO A 63 -8.45 -8.81 0.08
N HIS A 64 -7.67 -7.81 -0.29
CA HIS A 64 -7.23 -6.76 0.63
C HIS A 64 -7.82 -5.42 0.22
N GLY A 65 -8.26 -4.65 1.20
CA GLY A 65 -8.56 -3.24 1.03
C GLY A 65 -7.29 -2.38 1.15
N PHE A 66 -7.30 -1.17 0.63
CA PHE A 66 -6.28 -0.16 0.94
C PHE A 66 -6.91 1.23 0.98
N ALA A 67 -6.69 1.91 2.10
CA ALA A 67 -7.04 3.31 2.32
C ALA A 67 -5.99 4.00 3.17
N ILE A 68 -5.92 5.33 3.04
CA ILE A 68 -5.10 6.21 3.89
C ILE A 68 -6.07 7.03 4.73
N ALA A 69 -5.92 7.03 6.05
CA ALA A 69 -6.83 7.74 6.93
C ALA A 69 -6.84 9.24 6.64
N GLY A 70 -8.04 9.80 6.51
CA GLY A 70 -8.24 11.22 6.17
C GLY A 70 -7.96 11.58 4.71
N ALA A 71 -7.51 10.66 3.87
CA ALA A 71 -7.31 10.94 2.46
C ALA A 71 -8.67 10.99 1.72
N PRO A 72 -8.90 12.00 0.85
CA PRO A 72 -10.11 12.11 0.04
C PRO A 72 -10.02 11.19 -1.19
N LEU A 73 -9.71 9.91 -0.98
CA LEU A 73 -9.53 8.92 -2.03
C LEU A 73 -10.52 7.77 -1.82
N PRO A 74 -11.07 7.18 -2.89
CA PRO A 74 -11.85 5.97 -2.74
C PRO A 74 -10.97 4.83 -2.24
N ASN A 75 -11.51 4.04 -1.32
CA ASN A 75 -10.87 2.78 -0.91
C ASN A 75 -10.78 1.87 -2.14
N ILE A 76 -9.66 1.16 -2.28
CA ILE A 76 -9.50 0.18 -3.34
C ILE A 76 -9.56 -1.24 -2.77
N LEU A 77 -10.17 -2.14 -3.52
CA LEU A 77 -10.11 -3.58 -3.31
C LEU A 77 -9.04 -4.18 -4.23
N VAL A 78 -8.20 -5.07 -3.72
CA VAL A 78 -7.11 -5.75 -4.44
C VAL A 78 -7.29 -7.26 -4.29
N MET A 79 -7.67 -7.93 -5.37
CA MET A 79 -7.89 -9.38 -5.38
C MET A 79 -6.57 -10.16 -5.27
N PRO A 80 -6.58 -11.43 -4.80
CA PRO A 80 -5.43 -12.30 -4.80
C PRO A 80 -4.67 -12.27 -6.14
N GLY A 81 -3.36 -12.03 -6.08
CA GLY A 81 -2.50 -11.93 -7.26
C GLY A 81 -2.58 -10.62 -8.05
N GLN A 82 -3.46 -9.68 -7.70
CA GLN A 82 -3.60 -8.39 -8.39
C GLN A 82 -2.63 -7.34 -7.84
N THR A 83 -2.25 -6.38 -8.70
CA THR A 83 -1.67 -5.10 -8.26
C THR A 83 -2.60 -3.95 -8.66
N ARG A 84 -2.81 -3.01 -7.74
CA ARG A 84 -3.49 -1.73 -8.03
C ARG A 84 -2.62 -0.56 -7.57
N THR A 85 -2.77 0.57 -8.26
CA THR A 85 -2.02 1.79 -7.94
C THR A 85 -2.95 2.88 -7.42
N VAL A 86 -2.58 3.49 -6.29
CA VAL A 86 -3.24 4.67 -5.73
C VAL A 86 -2.24 5.81 -5.66
N LYS A 87 -2.67 7.00 -6.09
CA LYS A 87 -1.88 8.24 -5.95
C LYS A 87 -2.40 9.01 -4.73
N TRP A 88 -1.49 9.41 -3.86
CA TRP A 88 -1.75 10.27 -2.72
C TRP A 88 -0.72 11.41 -2.68
N GLU A 89 -1.13 12.60 -2.24
CA GLU A 89 -0.25 13.77 -2.12
C GLU A 89 -0.04 14.10 -0.65
N ALA A 90 1.22 14.21 -0.23
CA ALA A 90 1.59 14.50 1.14
C ALA A 90 1.43 16.00 1.45
N LYS A 91 0.19 16.47 1.65
CA LYS A 91 -0.11 17.91 1.82
C LYS A 91 0.27 18.46 3.18
N GLU A 92 0.24 17.64 4.22
CA GLU A 92 0.42 18.06 5.61
C GLU A 92 1.50 17.23 6.30
N VAL A 93 2.27 17.88 7.17
CA VAL A 93 3.28 17.22 8.01
C VAL A 93 2.55 16.44 9.11
N GLY A 94 2.96 15.21 9.37
CA GLY A 94 2.31 14.36 10.36
C GLY A 94 2.55 12.88 10.16
N VAL A 95 1.73 12.07 10.84
CA VAL A 95 1.70 10.61 10.69
C VAL A 95 0.31 10.22 10.24
N PHE A 96 0.23 9.50 9.12
CA PHE A 96 -1.02 9.09 8.49
C PHE A 96 -1.04 7.56 8.42
N PRO A 97 -1.96 6.88 9.12
CA PRO A 97 -2.08 5.43 8.97
C PRO A 97 -2.67 5.10 7.60
N PHE A 98 -2.16 4.04 6.99
CA PHE A 98 -2.84 3.32 5.93
C PHE A 98 -3.22 1.93 6.42
N TYR A 99 -4.37 1.45 6.01
CA TYR A 99 -4.97 0.27 6.61
C TYR A 99 -5.78 -0.53 5.59
N CYS A 100 -5.94 -1.82 5.91
CA CYS A 100 -6.80 -2.71 5.15
C CYS A 100 -8.26 -2.37 5.45
N THR A 101 -9.08 -2.20 4.42
CA THR A 101 -10.51 -1.89 4.59
C THR A 101 -11.41 -3.10 4.41
N ASP A 102 -10.84 -4.25 4.09
CA ASP A 102 -11.58 -5.48 3.81
C ASP A 102 -11.21 -6.59 4.80
N PHE A 103 -12.20 -7.35 5.28
CA PHE A 103 -12.01 -8.34 6.33
C PHE A 103 -11.29 -9.58 5.77
N CYS A 104 -9.96 -9.50 5.73
CA CYS A 104 -9.09 -10.54 5.18
C CYS A 104 -8.60 -11.57 6.22
N SER A 105 -8.71 -11.26 7.52
CA SER A 105 -8.25 -12.14 8.60
C SER A 105 -8.82 -11.75 9.97
N ALA A 106 -8.62 -12.61 10.97
CA ALA A 106 -8.92 -12.30 12.37
C ALA A 106 -8.11 -11.12 12.93
N LEU A 107 -6.93 -10.85 12.37
CA LEU A 107 -6.06 -9.71 12.75
C LEU A 107 -6.21 -8.53 11.76
N HIS A 108 -7.38 -8.41 11.14
CA HIS A 108 -7.66 -7.35 10.16
C HIS A 108 -7.53 -5.95 10.79
N GLN A 109 -7.93 -5.77 12.05
CA GLN A 109 -7.87 -4.46 12.71
C GLN A 109 -6.42 -4.00 12.94
N GLU A 110 -5.49 -4.94 13.10
CA GLU A 110 -4.05 -4.74 13.27
C GLU A 110 -3.31 -4.56 11.94
N MET A 111 -3.97 -4.78 10.80
CA MET A 111 -3.38 -4.62 9.46
C MET A 111 -3.32 -3.13 9.07
N GLN A 112 -2.47 -2.40 9.78
CA GLN A 112 -2.23 -0.97 9.60
C GLN A 112 -0.74 -0.65 9.69
N GLN A 113 -0.31 0.29 8.86
CA GLN A 113 1.06 0.75 8.73
C GLN A 113 1.07 2.28 8.57
N TYR A 114 2.22 2.92 8.66
CA TYR A 114 2.27 4.38 8.83
C TYR A 114 3.05 5.10 7.74
N ILE A 115 2.49 6.20 7.27
CA ILE A 115 3.18 7.21 6.47
C ILE A 115 3.65 8.31 7.40
N ARG A 116 4.95 8.59 7.44
CA ARG A 116 5.52 9.74 8.14
C ARG A 116 5.86 10.82 7.13
N VAL A 117 5.17 11.95 7.21
CA VAL A 117 5.43 13.14 6.38
C VAL A 117 6.29 14.12 7.18
N THR A 118 7.50 14.38 6.70
CA THR A 118 8.39 15.40 7.25
C THR A 118 8.20 16.75 6.54
N PRO A 119 8.65 17.87 7.15
CA PRO A 119 8.63 19.19 6.52
C PRO A 119 9.25 19.26 5.11
#